data_AF-A0A903USI9-F1
#
_entry.id   AF-A0A903USI9-F1
#
_cell.length_a   1.000
_cell.length_b   1.000
_cell.length_c   1.000
_cell.angle_alpha   90.00
_cell.angle_beta   90.00
_cell.angle_gamma   90.00
#
_symmetry.space_group_name_H-M   'P 1'
#
loop_
_entity.id
_entity.type
_entity.pdbx_description
1 polymer ?
#
loop_
_entity_poly.entity_id
_entity_poly.type
_entity_poly.pdbx_seq_one_letter_code
_entity_poly.pdbx_strand_id
1 'polypeptide(L)'
;MDTHQKPSPVELDETHLFGMVPEVLSDENEPSLASTLRLPLLDSKLSLRSFSPEDIDKSSGISSTVSSIATIDNVQQGTNDKTNTDGELFVPVRSPVTEREGDGSNPSESLQTVVIDIENGEVNKKKDEMSYADVVQQLHTTFASGKTRDVDFREQQLKNLLRMYEENSAEMVNVLAADLRKHKQEAHVLEIDFLINDIRNTIFNFREWVKPEKPEKTMVNIMDGVYIYKDPYGVVLVIGAWNYPLQLTLVPVAAAIAAGNCVLIKPSEVAGATSKFIAETIPKYLDSECYRVVEGGAKETSEILRQKFDYVFYTGSGRVGRIVHQACNENLTPCTLELGGKSPCYIDSTADIPIATKRILWGKFINAGQTCIAPDYLLCSKQVQKQFLEEAKKILKEWYGNDPKDSPDLCRIINQQHFQRLSAMIKGANVAIGGETDSQEKYIAPTILVDVNSNDPVMQDEIFGPILPIINVDNAYDAIRFINSRTTSRPVYARFVAQGTV
;
A
#
# COMPACT_ATOMS: atom_id res chain seq x y z
N MET A 1 -11.01 -68.19 33.62
CA MET A 1 -12.27 -68.24 32.86
C MET A 1 -12.51 -66.85 32.32
N ASP A 2 -12.56 -66.77 30.99
CA ASP A 2 -13.17 -65.74 30.12
C ASP A 2 -12.55 -64.32 30.13
N THR A 3 -11.69 -63.93 29.17
CA THR A 3 -11.82 -63.66 27.71
C THR A 3 -12.19 -62.21 27.36
N HIS A 4 -11.22 -61.55 26.69
CA HIS A 4 -11.32 -60.58 25.57
C HIS A 4 -12.37 -59.45 25.57
N GLN A 5 -11.91 -58.18 25.58
CA GLN A 5 -11.71 -57.33 24.38
C GLN A 5 -11.18 -55.93 24.75
N LYS A 6 -10.16 -55.45 24.02
CA LYS A 6 -9.69 -54.04 24.04
C LYS A 6 -10.53 -53.22 23.05
N PRO A 7 -10.86 -51.95 23.32
CA PRO A 7 -11.37 -51.06 22.28
C PRO A 7 -10.24 -50.53 21.39
N SER A 8 -10.52 -50.47 20.09
CA SER A 8 -9.70 -49.87 19.02
C SER A 8 -9.62 -48.34 19.18
N PRO A 9 -8.53 -47.67 18.75
CA PRO A 9 -8.55 -46.23 18.57
C PRO A 9 -9.44 -45.87 17.38
N VAL A 10 -10.24 -44.82 17.55
CA VAL A 10 -11.07 -44.22 16.51
C VAL A 10 -10.18 -43.28 15.70
N GLU A 11 -9.99 -43.56 14.41
CA GLU A 11 -9.49 -42.59 13.43
C GLU A 11 -10.53 -41.47 13.30
N LEU A 12 -10.13 -40.23 13.57
CA LEU A 12 -10.93 -39.04 13.33
C LEU A 12 -10.66 -38.57 11.91
N ASP A 13 -11.65 -38.77 11.05
CA ASP A 13 -11.74 -38.31 9.67
C ASP A 13 -11.76 -36.77 9.60
N GLU A 14 -10.85 -36.19 8.81
CA GLU A 14 -10.59 -34.74 8.69
C GLU A 14 -11.64 -33.97 7.84
N THR A 15 -12.81 -34.54 7.54
CA THR A 15 -13.72 -33.96 6.55
C THR A 15 -14.98 -33.26 7.08
N HIS A 16 -15.17 -33.10 8.39
CA HIS A 16 -16.44 -32.59 8.95
C HIS A 16 -16.40 -31.23 9.67
N LEU A 17 -15.69 -30.22 9.14
CA LEU A 17 -15.80 -28.85 9.67
C LEU A 17 -16.06 -27.72 8.65
N PHE A 18 -16.41 -28.04 7.40
CA PHE A 18 -16.83 -27.05 6.43
C PHE A 18 -18.10 -27.52 5.72
N GLY A 19 -19.11 -26.65 5.66
CA GLY A 19 -20.45 -26.98 5.15
C GLY A 19 -20.45 -27.54 3.73
N MET A 20 -21.41 -28.42 3.46
CA MET A 20 -21.63 -29.04 2.15
C MET A 20 -21.89 -27.99 1.07
N VAL A 21 -21.12 -28.05 -0.01
CA VAL A 21 -21.42 -27.38 -1.29
C VAL A 21 -22.07 -28.42 -2.22
N PRO A 22 -23.15 -28.10 -2.97
CA PRO A 22 -23.83 -29.09 -3.80
C PRO A 22 -22.95 -29.58 -4.96
N GLU A 23 -22.97 -30.89 -5.21
CA GLU A 23 -22.41 -31.52 -6.42
C GLU A 23 -23.08 -30.93 -7.67
N VAL A 24 -22.27 -30.33 -8.56
CA VAL A 24 -22.68 -30.06 -9.94
C VAL A 24 -22.10 -31.16 -10.82
N LEU A 25 -23.01 -31.80 -11.55
CA LEU A 25 -22.81 -32.95 -12.42
C LEU A 25 -21.64 -32.79 -13.39
N SER A 26 -20.83 -33.84 -13.45
CA SER A 26 -19.84 -34.14 -14.47
C SER A 26 -20.49 -34.29 -15.84
N ASP A 27 -20.07 -33.51 -16.82
CA ASP A 27 -20.18 -33.88 -18.23
C ASP A 27 -18.76 -33.96 -18.81
N GLU A 28 -18.34 -35.20 -19.06
CA GLU A 28 -17.17 -35.53 -19.85
C GLU A 28 -17.50 -35.26 -21.33
N ASN A 29 -16.86 -34.28 -21.96
CA ASN A 29 -16.49 -34.33 -23.38
C ASN A 29 -15.61 -33.13 -23.79
N GLU A 30 -14.58 -33.47 -24.57
CA GLU A 30 -13.79 -32.64 -25.51
C GLU A 30 -12.36 -32.16 -25.13
N PRO A 31 -11.44 -32.10 -26.12
CA PRO A 31 -10.07 -32.59 -25.96
C PRO A 31 -8.97 -31.51 -25.85
N SER A 32 -7.75 -31.97 -25.55
CA SER A 32 -6.52 -31.22 -25.31
C SER A 32 -6.16 -30.13 -26.35
N LEU A 33 -5.97 -28.90 -25.89
CA LEU A 33 -5.38 -27.80 -26.66
C LEU A 33 -3.86 -27.71 -26.45
N ALA A 34 -3.13 -28.70 -26.96
CA ALA A 34 -1.69 -28.60 -27.21
C ALA A 34 -1.44 -28.34 -28.69
N SER A 35 -1.81 -27.15 -29.17
CA SER A 35 -1.27 -26.51 -30.37
C SER A 35 -1.99 -25.18 -30.60
N THR A 36 -1.24 -24.20 -31.12
CA THR A 36 -1.70 -22.85 -31.52
C THR A 36 -1.44 -21.74 -30.50
N LEU A 37 -0.18 -21.34 -30.37
CA LEU A 37 0.20 -19.95 -30.11
C LEU A 37 1.51 -19.66 -30.87
N ARG A 38 1.38 -19.29 -32.15
CA ARG A 38 2.39 -18.48 -32.85
C ARG A 38 1.93 -17.03 -32.75
N LEU A 39 2.66 -16.20 -32.01
CA LEU A 39 2.46 -14.75 -31.97
C LEU A 39 2.99 -14.11 -33.27
N PRO A 40 2.20 -13.30 -33.99
CA PRO A 40 2.74 -12.35 -34.96
C PRO A 40 2.94 -10.97 -34.31
N LEU A 41 4.10 -10.38 -34.62
CA LEU A 41 4.48 -8.99 -34.40
C LEU A 41 3.38 -8.03 -34.89
N LEU A 42 2.98 -7.08 -34.05
CA LEU A 42 2.02 -6.03 -34.41
C LEU A 42 2.75 -4.73 -34.75
N ASP A 43 2.77 -4.43 -36.04
CA ASP A 43 3.05 -3.13 -36.62
C ASP A 43 1.83 -2.20 -36.47
N SER A 44 2.13 -0.91 -36.39
CA SER A 44 1.20 0.19 -36.13
C SER A 44 0.07 0.33 -37.16
N LYS A 45 -1.18 0.46 -36.65
CA LYS A 45 -2.38 1.17 -37.16
C LYS A 45 -3.64 0.29 -37.05
N LEU A 46 -4.65 0.76 -36.31
CA LEU A 46 -6.11 0.58 -36.51
C LEU A 46 -6.80 1.26 -35.31
N SER A 47 -7.46 2.41 -35.48
CA SER A 47 -8.84 2.58 -35.93
C SER A 47 -9.88 1.96 -34.98
N LEU A 48 -10.63 2.86 -34.32
CA LEU A 48 -11.81 2.60 -33.49
C LEU A 48 -12.76 1.55 -34.11
N ARG A 49 -13.03 0.48 -33.35
CA ARG A 49 -14.23 -0.35 -33.51
C ARG A 49 -14.84 -0.62 -32.13
N SER A 50 -16.15 -0.49 -32.08
CA SER A 50 -17.06 -0.77 -30.98
C SER A 50 -17.04 -2.24 -30.55
N PHE A 51 -16.94 -2.50 -29.25
CA PHE A 51 -17.06 -3.84 -28.66
C PHE A 51 -18.51 -4.13 -28.26
N SER A 52 -19.00 -5.35 -28.57
CA SER A 52 -20.30 -5.88 -28.14
C SER A 52 -20.17 -6.76 -26.88
N PRO A 53 -21.24 -6.98 -26.10
CA PRO A 53 -21.17 -7.47 -24.71
C PRO A 53 -20.89 -8.97 -24.48
N GLU A 54 -20.24 -9.70 -25.40
CA GLU A 54 -20.12 -11.18 -25.30
C GLU A 54 -18.68 -11.73 -25.17
N ASP A 55 -17.65 -10.89 -25.06
CA ASP A 55 -16.25 -11.36 -24.92
C ASP A 55 -15.72 -11.32 -23.46
N ILE A 56 -16.59 -11.61 -22.49
CA ILE A 56 -16.23 -11.65 -21.06
C ILE A 56 -16.09 -13.09 -20.60
N ASP A 57 -14.89 -13.66 -20.71
CA ASP A 57 -14.25 -14.42 -19.61
C ASP A 57 -12.80 -14.76 -19.96
N LYS A 58 -11.92 -14.82 -18.94
CA LYS A 58 -10.46 -15.10 -19.00
C LYS A 58 -9.53 -13.90 -19.25
N SER A 59 -9.47 -12.95 -18.31
CA SER A 59 -8.21 -12.33 -17.84
C SER A 59 -8.46 -11.24 -16.77
N SER A 60 -8.47 -11.61 -15.48
CA SER A 60 -8.44 -10.61 -14.39
C SER A 60 -7.89 -11.13 -13.07
N GLY A 61 -7.02 -12.15 -13.09
CA GLY A 61 -6.44 -12.76 -11.89
C GLY A 61 -5.34 -11.97 -11.17
N ILE A 62 -5.23 -10.64 -11.32
CA ILE A 62 -4.16 -9.83 -10.68
C ILE A 62 -4.68 -8.60 -9.90
N SER A 63 -5.98 -8.29 -9.91
CA SER A 63 -6.46 -6.97 -9.42
C SER A 63 -7.35 -6.95 -8.16
N SER A 64 -7.51 -8.05 -7.41
CA SER A 64 -8.54 -8.09 -6.35
C SER A 64 -8.08 -7.89 -4.91
N THR A 65 -6.78 -7.81 -4.58
CA THR A 65 -6.36 -7.86 -3.17
C THR A 65 -6.49 -6.55 -2.38
N VAL A 66 -6.73 -5.39 -3.03
CA VAL A 66 -6.85 -4.10 -2.33
C VAL A 66 -8.29 -3.59 -2.24
N SER A 67 -9.20 -4.11 -3.09
CA SER A 67 -10.61 -3.65 -3.12
C SER A 67 -11.50 -4.28 -2.02
N SER A 68 -10.98 -5.22 -1.23
CA SER A 68 -11.77 -6.00 -0.25
C SER A 68 -11.74 -5.47 1.19
N ILE A 69 -11.11 -4.33 1.48
CA ILE A 69 -10.99 -3.82 2.87
C ILE A 69 -12.27 -3.12 3.36
N ALA A 70 -13.27 -2.90 2.52
CA ALA A 70 -14.52 -2.23 2.88
C ALA A 70 -15.71 -3.20 3.10
N THR A 71 -15.55 -4.27 3.86
CA THR A 71 -16.70 -4.94 4.52
C THR A 71 -16.22 -5.74 5.73
N ILE A 72 -16.36 -5.17 6.93
CA ILE A 72 -16.31 -5.94 8.17
C ILE A 72 -17.65 -5.72 8.86
N ASP A 73 -18.49 -6.74 8.81
CA ASP A 73 -19.71 -6.82 9.60
C ASP A 73 -19.37 -6.99 11.09
N ASN A 74 -19.94 -6.12 11.92
CA ASN A 74 -19.86 -6.20 13.37
C ASN A 74 -20.65 -7.42 13.88
N VAL A 75 -19.95 -8.50 14.20
CA VAL A 75 -20.50 -9.57 15.04
C VAL A 75 -20.40 -9.12 16.51
N GLN A 76 -21.53 -8.69 17.07
CA GLN A 76 -21.68 -8.53 18.51
C GLN A 76 -21.54 -9.89 19.21
N GLN A 77 -20.51 -10.04 20.04
CA GLN A 77 -20.51 -11.03 21.12
C GLN A 77 -20.42 -10.29 22.46
N GLY A 78 -21.54 -10.29 23.17
CA GLY A 78 -21.62 -9.83 24.54
C GLY A 78 -20.95 -10.82 25.48
N THR A 79 -20.12 -10.29 26.38
CA THR A 79 -19.79 -10.96 27.64
C THR A 79 -19.87 -9.96 28.79
N ASN A 80 -20.72 -10.29 29.76
CA ASN A 80 -20.73 -9.71 31.10
C ASN A 80 -19.37 -10.00 31.77
N ASP A 81 -18.79 -9.07 32.52
CA ASP A 81 -19.03 -8.92 33.96
C ASP A 81 -17.96 -8.02 34.64
N LYS A 82 -18.41 -7.32 35.69
CA LYS A 82 -17.66 -6.83 36.86
C LYS A 82 -16.75 -5.60 36.76
N THR A 83 -17.38 -4.51 37.20
CA THR A 83 -16.85 -3.38 37.98
C THR A 83 -15.67 -3.69 38.89
N ASN A 84 -14.61 -2.89 38.80
CA ASN A 84 -13.88 -2.43 39.98
C ASN A 84 -13.37 -1.01 39.73
N THR A 85 -13.88 -0.09 40.54
CA THR A 85 -13.44 1.28 40.73
C THR A 85 -12.09 1.29 41.43
N ASP A 86 -11.15 2.10 40.95
CA ASP A 86 -10.26 2.89 41.80
C ASP A 86 -9.72 4.06 40.97
N GLY A 87 -10.05 5.27 41.44
CA GLY A 87 -9.64 6.53 40.84
C GLY A 87 -8.33 7.01 41.43
N GLU A 88 -7.44 7.49 40.58
CA GLU A 88 -6.36 8.38 40.98
C GLU A 88 -6.41 9.67 40.17
N LEU A 89 -6.58 10.75 40.93
CA LEU A 89 -6.69 12.14 40.50
C LEU A 89 -5.27 12.67 40.23
N PHE A 90 -4.88 12.89 38.97
CA PHE A 90 -3.61 13.57 38.66
C PHE A 90 -3.81 15.09 38.53
N VAL A 91 -3.23 15.81 39.48
CA VAL A 91 -3.14 17.28 39.53
C VAL A 91 -1.90 17.72 38.74
N PRO A 92 -1.99 18.64 37.77
CA PRO A 92 -0.81 19.13 37.05
C PRO A 92 -0.12 20.25 37.84
N VAL A 93 1.15 20.03 38.19
CA VAL A 93 2.05 21.03 38.77
C VAL A 93 2.62 21.91 37.65
N ARG A 94 2.33 23.22 37.71
CA ARG A 94 3.00 24.27 36.92
C ARG A 94 4.29 24.71 37.58
N SER A 95 5.33 24.98 36.79
CA SER A 95 6.30 26.12 36.89
C SER A 95 7.49 25.91 35.93
N PRO A 96 8.30 26.94 35.61
CA PRO A 96 7.96 28.19 34.94
C PRO A 96 8.80 28.43 33.67
N VAL A 97 8.36 29.40 32.87
CA VAL A 97 9.00 29.93 31.67
C VAL A 97 10.36 30.57 31.98
N THR A 98 11.37 30.31 31.16
CA THR A 98 12.57 31.15 31.03
C THR A 98 12.79 31.47 29.55
N GLU A 99 12.69 32.77 29.22
CA GLU A 99 13.09 33.37 27.95
C GLU A 99 14.60 33.21 27.71
N ARG A 100 14.97 32.86 26.47
CA ARG A 100 16.26 33.25 25.89
C ARG A 100 16.09 33.54 24.39
N GLU A 101 16.40 34.77 24.03
CA GLU A 101 16.65 35.23 22.67
C GLU A 101 17.86 34.50 22.06
N GLY A 102 17.79 34.23 20.76
CA GLY A 102 18.88 33.63 19.98
C GLY A 102 18.57 33.66 18.49
N ASP A 103 19.16 34.65 17.82
CA ASP A 103 19.30 34.85 16.38
C ASP A 103 19.84 33.60 15.64
N GLY A 104 19.38 33.37 14.41
CA GLY A 104 19.86 32.27 13.56
C GLY A 104 19.00 31.99 12.32
N SER A 105 19.10 32.88 11.32
CA SER A 105 18.99 32.63 9.86
C SER A 105 18.15 31.42 9.37
N ASN A 106 16.95 31.70 8.86
CA ASN A 106 16.17 30.81 7.99
C ASN A 106 16.73 30.78 6.56
N PRO A 107 16.69 29.61 5.90
CA PRO A 107 16.38 29.55 4.48
C PRO A 107 15.05 28.79 4.30
N SER A 108 13.96 29.52 4.06
CA SER A 108 12.73 28.93 3.52
C SER A 108 12.81 28.93 1.99
N GLU A 109 12.75 27.74 1.40
CA GLU A 109 12.51 27.60 -0.04
C GLU A 109 11.02 27.83 -0.33
N SER A 110 10.75 28.69 -1.31
CA SER A 110 9.46 29.31 -1.57
C SER A 110 8.73 28.67 -2.76
N LEU A 111 7.40 28.56 -2.67
CA LEU A 111 6.52 28.20 -3.78
C LEU A 111 6.37 29.39 -4.75
N GLN A 112 6.59 29.16 -6.05
CA GLN A 112 6.46 30.17 -7.09
C GLN A 112 5.17 30.01 -7.89
N THR A 113 4.34 31.05 -7.90
CA THR A 113 3.35 31.32 -8.95
C THR A 113 3.50 32.79 -9.35
N VAL A 114 3.54 33.06 -10.66
CA VAL A 114 3.82 34.37 -11.24
C VAL A 114 2.51 34.98 -11.70
N VAL A 115 2.11 36.08 -11.08
CA VAL A 115 1.13 37.04 -11.62
C VAL A 115 1.85 38.39 -11.66
N ILE A 116 1.94 38.99 -12.85
CA ILE A 116 2.58 40.27 -13.07
C ILE A 116 1.47 41.30 -13.20
N ASP A 117 1.36 42.20 -12.24
CA ASP A 117 0.69 43.49 -12.43
C ASP A 117 1.75 44.60 -12.34
N ILE A 118 1.81 45.42 -13.39
CA ILE A 118 2.72 46.55 -13.50
C ILE A 118 1.96 47.79 -13.07
N GLU A 119 2.26 48.33 -11.90
CA GLU A 119 2.12 49.77 -11.67
C GLU A 119 3.03 50.23 -10.52
N ASN A 120 3.90 51.20 -10.84
CA ASN A 120 4.72 52.01 -9.95
C ASN A 120 5.84 51.31 -9.14
N GLY A 121 6.92 50.95 -9.84
CA GLY A 121 8.29 51.46 -9.57
C GLY A 121 9.01 51.20 -8.24
N GLU A 122 8.38 50.63 -7.21
CA GLU A 122 9.02 50.31 -5.93
C GLU A 122 8.68 48.88 -5.50
N VAL A 123 9.69 48.00 -5.49
CA VAL A 123 9.55 46.61 -5.08
C VAL A 123 9.49 46.51 -3.55
N ASN A 124 8.30 46.64 -2.98
CA ASN A 124 8.04 46.21 -1.61
C ASN A 124 8.00 44.67 -1.57
N LYS A 125 9.14 44.04 -1.26
CA LYS A 125 9.23 42.59 -0.98
C LYS A 125 8.60 42.27 0.38
N LYS A 126 7.27 42.28 0.46
CA LYS A 126 6.52 41.46 1.41
C LYS A 126 5.49 40.67 0.61
N LYS A 127 5.92 39.52 0.11
CA LYS A 127 5.02 38.48 -0.37
C LYS A 127 4.42 37.87 0.90
N ASP A 128 3.12 38.04 1.11
CA ASP A 128 2.42 37.32 2.19
C ASP A 128 2.44 35.83 1.82
N GLU A 129 3.37 35.08 2.42
CA GLU A 129 3.37 33.62 2.35
C GLU A 129 2.15 33.13 3.14
N MET A 130 1.20 32.48 2.45
CA MET A 130 0.04 31.87 3.10
C MET A 130 0.51 30.81 4.11
N SER A 131 -0.03 30.85 5.33
CA SER A 131 0.21 29.82 6.33
C SER A 131 -0.53 28.52 6.00
N TYR A 132 -0.13 27.39 6.60
CA TYR A 132 -0.88 26.14 6.47
C TYR A 132 -2.32 26.25 6.99
N ALA A 133 -2.54 27.08 8.01
CA ALA A 133 -3.88 27.40 8.51
C ALA A 133 -4.72 28.08 7.42
N ASP A 134 -4.15 29.05 6.68
CA ASP A 134 -4.85 29.73 5.59
C ASP A 134 -5.18 28.77 4.44
N VAL A 135 -4.26 27.87 4.10
CA VAL A 135 -4.48 26.84 3.07
C VAL A 135 -5.64 25.93 3.45
N VAL A 136 -5.65 25.41 4.67
CA VAL A 136 -6.70 24.50 5.15
C VAL A 136 -8.04 25.24 5.29
N GLN A 137 -8.03 26.49 5.77
CA GLN A 137 -9.23 27.32 5.86
C GLN A 137 -9.85 27.62 4.49
N GLN A 138 -9.02 27.83 3.46
CA GLN A 138 -9.51 27.97 2.08
C GLN A 138 -10.18 26.69 1.60
N LEU A 139 -9.59 25.51 1.85
CA LEU A 139 -10.21 24.23 1.48
C LEU A 139 -11.57 24.04 2.17
N HIS A 140 -11.67 24.37 3.47
CA HIS A 140 -12.95 24.35 4.21
C HIS A 140 -13.98 25.30 3.61
N THR A 141 -13.55 26.51 3.21
CA THR A 141 -14.43 27.51 2.59
C THR A 141 -14.92 27.02 1.22
N THR A 142 -14.04 26.43 0.41
CA THR A 142 -14.40 25.83 -0.87
C THR A 142 -15.36 24.66 -0.69
N PHE A 143 -15.10 23.76 0.26
CA PHE A 143 -16.00 22.64 0.55
C PHE A 143 -17.40 23.13 0.98
N ALA A 144 -17.45 24.11 1.89
CA ALA A 144 -18.69 24.70 2.39
C ALA A 144 -19.53 25.40 1.30
N SER A 145 -18.92 25.82 0.19
CA SER A 145 -19.66 26.35 -0.97
C SER A 145 -20.57 25.32 -1.64
N GLY A 146 -20.34 24.02 -1.38
CA GLY A 146 -21.07 22.91 -1.99
C GLY A 146 -20.58 22.51 -3.39
N LYS A 147 -19.51 23.14 -3.90
CA LYS A 147 -18.94 22.86 -5.23
C LYS A 147 -18.69 21.37 -5.48
N THR A 148 -18.17 20.65 -4.48
CA THR A 148 -17.85 19.22 -4.59
C THR A 148 -19.07 18.28 -4.43
N ARG A 149 -20.25 18.81 -4.04
CA ARG A 149 -21.49 18.00 -3.96
C ARG A 149 -22.02 17.64 -5.35
N ASP A 150 -21.77 18.49 -6.35
CA ASP A 150 -22.13 18.23 -7.74
C ASP A 150 -21.42 16.98 -8.27
N VAL A 151 -22.21 15.99 -8.68
CA VAL A 151 -21.73 14.71 -9.20
C VAL A 151 -21.01 14.93 -10.54
N ASP A 152 -21.47 15.86 -11.37
CA ASP A 152 -20.88 16.13 -12.68
C ASP A 152 -19.50 16.79 -12.52
N PHE A 153 -19.36 17.72 -11.57
CA PHE A 153 -18.08 18.31 -11.19
C PHE A 153 -17.08 17.22 -10.78
N ARG A 154 -17.46 16.31 -9.88
CA ARG A 154 -16.60 15.22 -9.41
C ARG A 154 -16.15 14.31 -10.54
N GLU A 155 -17.07 13.89 -11.40
CA GLU A 155 -16.73 13.04 -12.56
C GLU A 155 -15.74 13.74 -13.49
N GLN A 156 -15.90 15.05 -13.71
CA GLN A 156 -14.98 15.82 -14.53
C GLN A 156 -13.57 15.90 -13.90
N GLN A 157 -13.46 16.05 -12.58
CA GLN A 157 -12.17 16.04 -11.88
C GLN A 157 -11.49 14.66 -12.00
N LEU A 158 -12.24 13.57 -11.87
CA LEU A 158 -11.72 12.21 -12.10
C LEU A 158 -11.22 12.01 -13.53
N LYS A 159 -11.97 12.49 -14.54
CA LYS A 159 -11.54 12.45 -15.95
C LYS A 159 -10.30 13.29 -16.20
N ASN A 160 -10.18 14.46 -15.57
CA ASN A 160 -8.99 15.30 -15.67
C ASN A 160 -7.77 14.61 -15.04
N LEU A 161 -7.96 13.89 -13.93
CA LEU A 161 -6.91 13.12 -13.28
C LEU A 161 -6.46 11.93 -14.14
N LEU A 162 -7.40 11.22 -14.79
CA LEU A 162 -7.06 10.19 -15.78
C LEU A 162 -6.24 10.78 -16.94
N ARG A 163 -6.67 11.93 -17.47
CA ARG A 163 -5.93 12.66 -18.51
C ARG A 163 -4.52 13.04 -18.06
N MET A 164 -4.36 13.48 -16.81
CA MET A 164 -3.05 13.76 -16.22
C MET A 164 -2.16 12.52 -16.22
N TYR A 165 -2.69 11.34 -15.90
CA TYR A 165 -1.91 10.09 -15.91
C TYR A 165 -1.46 9.71 -17.32
N GLU A 166 -2.37 9.78 -18.29
CA GLU A 166 -2.11 9.39 -19.68
C GLU A 166 -1.14 10.36 -20.38
N GLU A 167 -1.32 11.67 -20.22
CA GLU A 167 -0.49 12.69 -20.87
C GLU A 167 0.92 12.77 -20.28
N ASN A 168 1.11 12.37 -19.02
CA ASN A 168 2.39 12.51 -18.31
C ASN A 168 3.08 11.17 -18.00
N SER A 169 2.61 10.04 -18.57
CA SER A 169 3.16 8.70 -18.30
C SER A 169 4.67 8.60 -18.52
N ALA A 170 5.20 9.27 -19.55
CA ALA A 170 6.64 9.27 -19.80
C ALA A 170 7.43 9.99 -18.68
N GLU A 171 6.92 11.11 -18.18
CA GLU A 171 7.56 11.85 -17.09
C GLU A 171 7.42 11.12 -15.75
N MET A 172 6.29 10.45 -15.53
CA MET A 172 6.10 9.57 -14.37
C MET A 172 7.17 8.47 -14.31
N VAL A 173 7.53 7.86 -15.43
CA VAL A 173 8.65 6.91 -15.49
C VAL A 173 9.97 7.57 -15.10
N ASN A 174 10.23 8.79 -15.61
CA ASN A 174 11.49 9.50 -15.35
C ASN A 174 11.68 9.82 -13.87
N VAL A 175 10.64 10.31 -13.19
CA VAL A 175 10.73 10.66 -11.76
C VAL A 175 10.86 9.44 -10.87
N LEU A 176 10.18 8.33 -11.20
CA LEU A 176 10.36 7.05 -10.50
C LEU A 176 11.76 6.46 -10.72
N ALA A 177 12.33 6.60 -11.91
CA ALA A 177 13.71 6.23 -12.18
C ALA A 177 14.70 7.10 -11.39
N ALA A 178 14.43 8.40 -11.26
CA ALA A 178 15.27 9.31 -10.48
C ALA A 178 15.27 8.98 -8.99
N ASP A 179 14.10 8.68 -8.41
CA ASP A 179 13.98 8.39 -6.97
C ASP A 179 14.46 6.97 -6.59
N LEU A 180 14.11 5.96 -7.39
CA LEU A 180 14.27 4.54 -7.01
C LEU A 180 15.17 3.73 -7.94
N ARG A 181 15.66 4.31 -9.05
CA ARG A 181 16.24 3.58 -10.19
C ARG A 181 15.28 2.52 -10.71
N LYS A 182 13.97 2.82 -10.69
CA LYS A 182 12.92 1.90 -11.13
C LYS A 182 12.96 1.77 -12.65
N HIS A 183 12.98 0.53 -13.13
CA HIS A 183 12.94 0.26 -14.56
C HIS A 183 11.57 0.64 -15.15
N LYS A 184 11.54 1.02 -16.43
CA LYS A 184 10.33 1.51 -17.10
C LYS A 184 9.16 0.53 -16.99
N GLN A 185 9.40 -0.75 -17.25
CA GLN A 185 8.36 -1.78 -17.21
C GLN A 185 7.81 -1.94 -15.80
N GLU A 186 8.68 -1.89 -14.79
CA GLU A 186 8.28 -1.97 -13.39
C GLU A 186 7.48 -0.73 -12.95
N ALA A 187 7.87 0.46 -13.39
CA ALA A 187 7.12 1.70 -13.16
C ALA A 187 5.70 1.63 -13.76
N HIS A 188 5.56 1.10 -14.98
CA HIS A 188 4.24 0.91 -15.60
C HIS A 188 3.38 -0.10 -14.84
N VAL A 189 3.90 -1.31 -14.66
CA VAL A 189 3.13 -2.42 -14.07
C VAL A 189 2.74 -2.13 -12.63
N LEU A 190 3.63 -1.54 -11.83
CA LEU A 190 3.40 -1.37 -10.39
C LEU A 190 2.74 -0.04 -10.03
N GLU A 191 2.84 1.01 -10.84
CA GLU A 191 2.29 2.33 -10.46
C GLU A 191 1.43 2.98 -11.55
N ILE A 192 1.95 3.18 -12.76
CA ILE A 192 1.28 4.03 -13.76
C ILE A 192 0.03 3.34 -14.33
N ASP A 193 0.16 2.11 -14.81
CA ASP A 193 -0.97 1.38 -15.38
C ASP A 193 -1.95 0.98 -14.26
N PHE A 194 -1.44 0.75 -13.04
CA PHE A 194 -2.28 0.59 -11.85
C PHE A 194 -3.17 1.82 -11.63
N LEU A 195 -2.58 3.01 -11.58
CA LEU A 195 -3.31 4.27 -11.41
C LEU A 195 -4.36 4.50 -12.50
N ILE A 196 -3.98 4.26 -13.76
CA ILE A 196 -4.86 4.41 -14.92
C ILE A 196 -6.05 3.44 -14.83
N ASN A 197 -5.79 2.18 -14.48
CA ASN A 197 -6.85 1.18 -14.38
C ASN A 197 -7.77 1.43 -13.18
N ASP A 198 -7.21 1.81 -12.03
CA ASP A 198 -7.97 2.15 -10.82
C ASP A 198 -8.91 3.34 -11.07
N ILE A 199 -8.42 4.41 -11.71
CA ILE A 199 -9.26 5.57 -11.98
C ILE A 199 -10.29 5.31 -13.08
N ARG A 200 -9.98 4.50 -14.09
CA ARG A 200 -10.96 4.05 -15.10
C ARG A 200 -12.09 3.26 -14.44
N ASN A 201 -11.74 2.33 -13.55
CA ASN A 201 -12.72 1.57 -12.78
C ASN A 201 -13.56 2.49 -11.87
N THR A 202 -12.92 3.47 -11.22
CA THR A 202 -13.61 4.49 -10.43
C THR A 202 -14.61 5.26 -11.28
N ILE A 203 -14.21 5.82 -12.43
CA ILE A 203 -15.08 6.56 -13.34
C ILE A 203 -16.25 5.69 -13.82
N PHE A 204 -15.98 4.43 -14.17
CA PHE A 204 -16.99 3.49 -14.66
C PHE A 204 -18.10 3.25 -13.63
N ASN A 205 -17.74 3.03 -12.36
CA ASN A 205 -18.69 2.71 -11.30
C ASN A 205 -19.22 3.93 -10.52
N PHE A 206 -18.57 5.10 -10.66
CA PHE A 206 -18.81 6.29 -9.84
C PHE A 206 -20.29 6.69 -9.74
N ARG A 207 -21.00 6.70 -10.88
CA ARG A 207 -22.43 7.08 -10.93
C ARG A 207 -23.35 6.10 -10.21
N GLU A 208 -22.94 4.84 -10.08
CA GLU A 208 -23.67 3.88 -9.27
C GLU A 208 -23.37 4.09 -7.78
N TRP A 209 -22.10 4.28 -7.44
CA TRP A 209 -21.67 4.46 -6.05
C TRP A 209 -22.30 5.65 -5.34
N VAL A 210 -22.56 6.76 -6.05
CA VAL A 210 -23.17 7.97 -5.46
C VAL A 210 -24.69 7.87 -5.26
N LYS A 211 -25.36 6.84 -5.80
CA LYS A 211 -26.80 6.68 -5.60
C LYS A 211 -27.12 6.27 -4.16
N PRO A 212 -28.28 6.68 -3.62
CA PRO A 212 -28.75 6.17 -2.33
C PRO A 212 -28.96 4.66 -2.37
N GLU A 213 -28.48 3.95 -1.35
CA GLU A 213 -28.70 2.51 -1.21
C GLU A 213 -30.00 2.24 -0.46
N LYS A 214 -30.64 1.10 -0.75
CA LYS A 214 -31.87 0.66 -0.09
C LYS A 214 -31.57 -0.59 0.74
N PRO A 215 -31.30 -0.46 2.06
CA PRO A 215 -31.03 -1.62 2.90
C PRO A 215 -32.31 -2.45 3.11
N GLU A 216 -32.11 -3.68 3.59
CA GLU A 216 -33.22 -4.52 4.03
C GLU A 216 -34.00 -3.86 5.17
N LYS A 217 -35.32 -4.04 5.15
CA LYS A 217 -36.22 -3.47 6.15
C LYS A 217 -36.54 -4.50 7.23
N THR A 218 -36.67 -4.01 8.46
CA THR A 218 -37.25 -4.79 9.55
C THR A 218 -38.76 -4.56 9.65
N MET A 219 -39.46 -5.39 10.44
CA MET A 219 -40.91 -5.28 10.66
C MET A 219 -41.33 -3.89 11.17
N VAL A 220 -40.49 -3.24 11.99
CA VAL A 220 -40.78 -1.93 12.59
C VAL A 220 -40.86 -0.83 11.53
N ASN A 221 -40.13 -0.97 10.41
CA ASN A 221 -40.01 0.04 9.35
C ASN A 221 -40.65 -0.40 8.03
N ILE A 222 -41.53 -1.39 8.04
CA ILE A 222 -42.05 -2.02 6.81
C ILE A 222 -42.78 -1.02 5.90
N MET A 223 -43.43 -0.01 6.48
CA MET A 223 -44.16 1.05 5.77
C MET A 223 -43.29 2.28 5.41
N ASP A 224 -42.05 2.35 5.87
CA ASP A 224 -41.18 3.52 5.68
C ASP A 224 -40.31 3.39 4.41
N GLY A 225 -39.87 4.52 3.86
CA GLY A 225 -38.77 4.56 2.89
C GLY A 225 -37.43 4.59 3.61
N VAL A 226 -36.65 3.50 3.54
CA VAL A 226 -35.33 3.41 4.19
C VAL A 226 -34.24 3.55 3.14
N TYR A 227 -33.30 4.48 3.37
CA TYR A 227 -32.22 4.79 2.45
C TYR A 227 -30.92 5.05 3.22
N ILE A 228 -29.80 4.69 2.62
CA ILE A 228 -28.46 5.09 3.07
C ILE A 228 -27.91 6.10 2.06
N TYR A 229 -27.62 7.30 2.53
CA TYR A 229 -26.97 8.35 1.75
C TYR A 229 -25.49 8.44 2.13
N LYS A 230 -24.63 8.60 1.13
CA LYS A 230 -23.20 8.80 1.29
C LYS A 230 -22.90 10.29 1.13
N ASP A 231 -22.54 10.96 2.23
CA ASP A 231 -22.14 12.37 2.22
C ASP A 231 -20.61 12.45 2.39
N PRO A 232 -19.90 13.38 1.71
CA PRO A 232 -18.47 13.59 1.91
C PRO A 232 -18.14 13.95 3.37
N TYR A 233 -16.94 13.60 3.80
CA TYR A 233 -16.42 13.99 5.11
C TYR A 233 -16.18 15.50 5.19
N GLY A 234 -15.56 16.09 4.17
CA GLY A 234 -15.16 17.50 4.16
C GLY A 234 -13.82 17.74 3.52
N VAL A 235 -12.85 18.18 4.31
CA VAL A 235 -11.45 18.34 3.91
C VAL A 235 -10.64 17.13 4.35
N VAL A 236 -10.09 16.41 3.38
CA VAL A 236 -9.24 15.23 3.60
C VAL A 236 -7.76 15.58 3.46
N LEU A 237 -6.95 15.08 4.38
CA LEU A 237 -5.49 15.07 4.24
C LEU A 237 -5.04 13.71 3.72
N VAL A 238 -4.31 13.68 2.60
CA VAL A 238 -3.63 12.47 2.09
C VAL A 238 -2.12 12.63 2.24
N ILE A 239 -1.50 11.78 3.05
CA ILE A 239 -0.05 11.72 3.27
C ILE A 239 0.49 10.47 2.57
N GLY A 240 1.20 10.67 1.45
CA GLY A 240 1.78 9.61 0.65
C GLY A 240 3.10 9.06 1.22
N ALA A 241 3.45 7.83 0.81
CA ALA A 241 4.75 7.19 1.10
C ALA A 241 5.69 7.26 -0.11
N TRP A 242 6.97 6.96 0.08
CA TRP A 242 8.01 7.14 -0.95
C TRP A 242 8.29 5.93 -1.83
N ASN A 243 7.85 4.73 -1.45
CA ASN A 243 8.27 3.50 -2.11
C ASN A 243 7.47 3.19 -3.39
N TYR A 244 6.22 3.63 -3.44
CA TYR A 244 5.40 3.74 -4.65
C TYR A 244 4.76 5.14 -4.65
N PRO A 245 5.58 6.17 -4.90
CA PRO A 245 5.24 7.55 -4.54
C PRO A 245 4.11 8.15 -5.38
N LEU A 246 3.87 7.63 -6.58
CA LEU A 246 2.70 8.01 -7.38
C LEU A 246 1.46 7.29 -6.84
N GLN A 247 1.50 5.95 -6.78
CA GLN A 247 0.34 5.14 -6.43
C GLN A 247 -0.19 5.46 -5.02
N LEU A 248 0.69 5.46 -4.01
CA LEU A 248 0.31 5.63 -2.61
C LEU A 248 -0.10 7.05 -2.24
N THR A 249 0.04 8.00 -3.17
CA THR A 249 -0.46 9.36 -3.04
C THR A 249 -1.74 9.54 -3.85
N LEU A 250 -1.76 9.11 -5.11
CA LEU A 250 -2.78 9.51 -6.07
C LEU A 250 -4.02 8.58 -6.07
N VAL A 251 -3.89 7.31 -5.69
CA VAL A 251 -5.05 6.41 -5.51
C VAL A 251 -5.99 6.92 -4.40
N PRO A 252 -5.50 7.24 -3.18
CA PRO A 252 -6.36 7.81 -2.14
C PRO A 252 -6.95 9.18 -2.53
N VAL A 253 -6.22 9.98 -3.31
CA VAL A 253 -6.73 11.26 -3.84
C VAL A 253 -7.91 11.05 -4.79
N ALA A 254 -7.80 10.12 -5.74
CA ALA A 254 -8.89 9.79 -6.65
C ALA A 254 -10.15 9.33 -5.88
N ALA A 255 -9.97 8.48 -4.87
CA ALA A 255 -11.06 8.04 -3.99
C ALA A 255 -11.69 9.21 -3.20
N ALA A 256 -10.88 10.12 -2.66
CA ALA A 256 -11.38 11.29 -1.92
C ALA A 256 -12.15 12.26 -2.83
N ILE A 257 -11.71 12.45 -4.08
CA ILE A 257 -12.43 13.23 -5.11
C ILE A 257 -13.79 12.58 -5.42
N ALA A 258 -13.81 11.26 -5.66
CA ALA A 258 -15.04 10.53 -5.93
C ALA A 258 -16.04 10.66 -4.77
N ALA A 259 -15.56 10.55 -3.52
CA ALA A 259 -16.40 10.74 -2.34
C ALA A 259 -16.91 12.20 -2.18
N GLY A 260 -16.32 13.17 -2.87
CA GLY A 260 -16.76 14.57 -2.90
C GLY A 260 -16.12 15.48 -1.88
N ASN A 261 -14.89 15.18 -1.49
CA ASN A 261 -14.13 15.97 -0.53
C ASN A 261 -13.24 17.00 -1.23
N CYS A 262 -12.86 18.06 -0.51
CA CYS A 262 -11.65 18.80 -0.82
C CYS A 262 -10.44 18.05 -0.26
N VAL A 263 -9.26 18.18 -0.88
CA VAL A 263 -8.10 17.37 -0.54
C VAL A 263 -6.84 18.22 -0.40
N LEU A 264 -6.15 18.08 0.74
CA LEU A 264 -4.76 18.49 0.88
C LEU A 264 -3.86 17.26 0.65
N ILE A 265 -3.00 17.35 -0.35
CA ILE A 265 -2.11 16.28 -0.80
C ILE A 265 -0.71 16.59 -0.30
N LYS A 266 -0.14 15.69 0.50
CA LYS A 266 1.24 15.76 0.97
C LYS A 266 2.04 14.57 0.42
N PRO A 267 2.72 14.73 -0.72
CA PRO A 267 3.66 13.73 -1.22
C PRO A 267 4.84 13.57 -0.26
N SER A 268 5.50 12.41 -0.29
CA SER A 268 6.67 12.15 0.55
C SER A 268 7.90 12.90 0.05
N GLU A 269 8.54 13.69 0.91
CA GLU A 269 9.80 14.40 0.62
C GLU A 269 10.97 13.47 0.28
N VAL A 270 10.90 12.22 0.72
CA VAL A 270 11.93 11.21 0.46
C VAL A 270 11.99 10.81 -1.01
N ALA A 271 10.87 10.89 -1.75
CA ALA A 271 10.80 10.70 -3.20
C ALA A 271 10.70 12.07 -3.89
N GLY A 272 11.79 12.83 -3.82
CA GLY A 272 11.80 14.26 -4.13
C GLY A 272 11.45 14.58 -5.59
N ALA A 273 11.88 13.77 -6.55
CA ALA A 273 11.54 14.00 -7.96
C ALA A 273 10.03 13.81 -8.19
N THR A 274 9.46 12.76 -7.59
CA THR A 274 8.03 12.49 -7.67
C THR A 274 7.20 13.52 -6.93
N SER A 275 7.62 13.95 -5.74
CA SER A 275 6.96 15.01 -4.95
C SER A 275 6.81 16.29 -5.78
N LYS A 276 7.92 16.75 -6.37
CA LYS A 276 7.95 17.93 -7.22
C LYS A 276 7.04 17.79 -8.43
N PHE A 277 7.09 16.64 -9.10
CA PHE A 277 6.21 16.37 -10.24
C PHE A 277 4.72 16.46 -9.87
N ILE A 278 4.32 15.88 -8.73
CA ILE A 278 2.94 15.98 -8.24
C ILE A 278 2.56 17.44 -7.97
N ALA A 279 3.41 18.19 -7.27
CA ALA A 279 3.17 19.59 -6.93
C ALA A 279 3.03 20.49 -8.17
N GLU A 280 3.86 20.29 -9.19
CA GLU A 280 3.84 21.08 -10.42
C GLU A 280 2.73 20.66 -11.40
N THR A 281 2.27 19.41 -11.33
CA THR A 281 1.37 18.85 -12.34
C THR A 281 -0.09 18.90 -11.90
N ILE A 282 -0.41 18.57 -10.65
CA ILE A 282 -1.80 18.55 -10.16
C ILE A 282 -2.57 19.84 -10.43
N PRO A 283 -2.03 21.05 -10.16
CA PRO A 283 -2.75 22.31 -10.39
C PRO A 283 -3.08 22.61 -11.86
N LYS A 284 -2.45 21.91 -12.81
CA LYS A 284 -2.72 22.06 -14.26
C LYS A 284 -3.95 21.28 -14.72
N TYR A 285 -4.40 20.29 -13.94
CA TYR A 285 -5.49 19.37 -14.30
C TYR A 285 -6.67 19.43 -13.34
N LEU A 286 -6.40 19.64 -12.05
CA LEU A 286 -7.41 19.66 -11.00
C LEU A 286 -7.73 21.08 -10.54
N ASP A 287 -8.92 21.24 -9.99
CA ASP A 287 -9.38 22.49 -9.40
C ASP A 287 -8.54 22.86 -8.16
N SER A 288 -7.73 23.93 -8.27
CA SER A 288 -6.76 24.33 -7.24
C SER A 288 -7.39 24.92 -5.97
N GLU A 289 -8.70 25.21 -5.98
CA GLU A 289 -9.44 25.60 -4.78
C GLU A 289 -9.88 24.37 -3.97
N CYS A 290 -10.13 23.24 -4.64
CA CYS A 290 -10.55 21.98 -4.03
C CYS A 290 -9.39 21.05 -3.70
N TYR A 291 -8.33 21.04 -4.50
CA TYR A 291 -7.26 20.05 -4.43
C TYR A 291 -5.91 20.74 -4.45
N ARG A 292 -5.22 20.75 -3.31
CA ARG A 292 -3.95 21.44 -3.14
C ARG A 292 -2.84 20.48 -2.79
N VAL A 293 -1.65 20.77 -3.29
CA VAL A 293 -0.43 20.04 -2.94
C VAL A 293 0.42 20.89 -2.03
N VAL A 294 0.92 20.29 -0.96
CA VAL A 294 1.92 20.91 -0.09
C VAL A 294 3.10 19.95 0.05
N GLU A 295 4.26 20.42 -0.39
CA GLU A 295 5.53 19.76 -0.16
C GLU A 295 6.09 20.13 1.22
N GLY A 296 7.00 19.31 1.73
CA GLY A 296 7.69 19.56 2.99
C GLY A 296 8.08 18.28 3.69
N GLY A 297 8.91 18.38 4.73
CA GLY A 297 9.35 17.25 5.54
C GLY A 297 8.51 17.03 6.79
N ALA A 298 9.13 16.44 7.80
CA ALA A 298 8.50 16.14 9.09
C ALA A 298 8.02 17.39 9.83
N LYS A 299 8.72 18.52 9.71
CA LYS A 299 8.35 19.79 10.37
C LYS A 299 7.04 20.31 9.79
N GLU A 300 6.95 20.40 8.47
CA GLU A 300 5.79 20.85 7.73
C GLU A 300 4.61 19.92 7.95
N THR A 301 4.81 18.60 7.91
CA THR A 301 3.77 17.61 8.26
C THR A 301 3.24 17.83 9.68
N SER A 302 4.11 18.14 10.65
CA SER A 302 3.69 18.35 12.03
C SER A 302 2.80 19.60 12.17
N GLU A 303 3.12 20.69 11.45
CA GLU A 303 2.28 21.89 11.44
C GLU A 303 0.96 21.68 10.69
N ILE A 304 0.98 20.91 9.60
CA ILE A 304 -0.24 20.51 8.88
C ILE A 304 -1.15 19.67 9.77
N LEU A 305 -0.62 18.68 10.49
CA LEU A 305 -1.41 17.79 11.35
C LEU A 305 -2.07 18.50 12.54
N ARG A 306 -1.62 19.71 12.91
CA ARG A 306 -2.30 20.56 13.90
C ARG A 306 -3.56 21.23 13.36
N GLN A 307 -3.73 21.27 12.04
CA GLN A 307 -4.92 21.84 11.42
C GLN A 307 -6.08 20.84 11.48
N LYS A 308 -7.31 21.36 11.44
CA LYS A 308 -8.52 20.52 11.47
C LYS A 308 -8.81 19.93 10.09
N PHE A 309 -8.77 18.60 10.00
CA PHE A 309 -9.27 17.83 8.86
C PHE A 309 -10.50 17.01 9.27
N ASP A 310 -11.34 16.69 8.31
CA ASP A 310 -12.51 15.84 8.52
C ASP A 310 -12.18 14.36 8.26
N TYR A 311 -11.05 14.09 7.60
CA TYR A 311 -10.48 12.75 7.46
C TYR A 311 -8.97 12.83 7.20
N VAL A 312 -8.20 11.87 7.72
CA VAL A 312 -6.76 11.74 7.42
C VAL A 312 -6.45 10.35 6.87
N PHE A 313 -5.82 10.29 5.71
CA PHE A 313 -5.29 9.08 5.10
C PHE A 313 -3.76 9.13 5.16
N TYR A 314 -3.14 8.15 5.83
CA TYR A 314 -1.69 8.06 5.97
C TYR A 314 -1.20 6.69 5.54
N THR A 315 -0.21 6.68 4.64
CA THR A 315 0.58 5.48 4.34
C THR A 315 2.01 5.67 4.85
N GLY A 316 2.53 4.68 5.60
CA GLY A 316 3.95 4.66 5.96
C GLY A 316 4.27 3.83 7.19
N SER A 317 5.17 4.32 8.04
CA SER A 317 5.71 3.54 9.17
C SER A 317 4.77 3.54 10.37
N GLY A 318 4.72 2.44 11.13
CA GLY A 318 3.91 2.37 12.35
C GLY A 318 4.33 3.39 13.42
N ARG A 319 5.60 3.81 13.46
CA ARG A 319 6.07 4.87 14.36
C ARG A 319 5.40 6.22 14.05
N VAL A 320 5.37 6.62 12.78
CA VAL A 320 4.75 7.87 12.36
C VAL A 320 3.22 7.75 12.35
N GLY A 321 2.66 6.57 12.02
CA GLY A 321 1.23 6.31 12.12
C GLY A 321 0.66 6.57 13.51
N ARG A 322 1.40 6.24 14.58
CA ARG A 322 1.00 6.60 15.96
C ARG A 322 0.97 8.11 16.21
N ILE A 323 1.90 8.87 15.63
CA ILE A 323 1.94 10.33 15.71
C ILE A 323 0.75 10.93 14.96
N VAL A 324 0.46 10.43 13.76
CA VAL A 324 -0.71 10.85 12.97
C VAL A 324 -2.01 10.56 13.73
N HIS A 325 -2.16 9.34 14.27
CA HIS A 325 -3.33 8.97 15.07
C HIS A 325 -3.52 9.87 16.29
N GLN A 326 -2.43 10.20 16.99
CA GLN A 326 -2.47 11.11 18.13
C GLN A 326 -2.95 12.50 17.72
N ALA A 327 -2.44 13.06 16.62
CA ALA A 327 -2.91 14.35 16.11
C ALA A 327 -4.38 14.31 15.66
N CYS A 328 -4.81 13.22 15.01
CA CYS A 328 -6.21 13.04 14.62
C CYS A 328 -7.16 13.03 15.83
N ASN A 329 -6.74 12.41 16.94
CA ASN A 329 -7.53 12.36 18.17
C ASN A 329 -7.76 13.74 18.82
N GLU A 330 -6.88 14.72 18.60
CA GLU A 330 -7.08 16.08 19.12
C GLU A 330 -8.35 16.74 18.57
N ASN A 331 -8.75 16.38 17.34
CA ASN A 331 -9.95 16.89 16.66
C ASN A 331 -11.05 15.83 16.48
N LEU A 332 -10.89 14.63 17.05
CA LEU A 332 -11.74 13.46 16.80
C LEU A 332 -11.89 13.13 15.30
N THR A 333 -10.84 13.40 14.53
CA THR A 333 -10.80 13.15 13.10
C THR A 333 -10.62 11.64 12.84
N PRO A 334 -11.50 10.98 12.07
CA PRO A 334 -11.27 9.60 11.66
C PRO A 334 -10.03 9.52 10.75
N CYS A 335 -9.28 8.43 10.87
CA CYS A 335 -8.11 8.20 10.02
C CYS A 335 -8.01 6.77 9.48
N THR A 336 -7.46 6.64 8.28
CA THR A 336 -6.93 5.38 7.76
C THR A 336 -5.41 5.39 7.84
N LEU A 337 -4.85 4.34 8.45
CA LEU A 337 -3.42 4.15 8.62
C LEU A 337 -2.99 2.87 7.90
N GLU A 338 -2.42 3.02 6.70
CA GLU A 338 -1.81 1.93 5.97
C GLU A 338 -0.34 1.79 6.37
N LEU A 339 -0.11 0.83 7.28
CA LEU A 339 1.18 0.64 7.96
C LEU A 339 1.84 -0.67 7.52
N GLY A 340 3.16 -0.72 7.69
CA GLY A 340 3.97 -1.91 7.43
C GLY A 340 3.97 -2.95 8.55
N GLY A 341 4.80 -3.98 8.36
CA GLY A 341 5.01 -5.09 9.28
C GLY A 341 5.81 -6.20 8.63
N LYS A 342 6.11 -7.27 9.37
CA LYS A 342 6.83 -8.43 8.81
C LYS A 342 5.81 -9.44 8.25
N SER A 343 5.51 -9.33 6.96
CA SER A 343 4.60 -10.25 6.27
C SER A 343 5.23 -11.66 6.16
N PRO A 344 4.70 -12.69 6.86
CA PRO A 344 5.23 -14.04 6.78
C PRO A 344 4.90 -14.71 5.46
N CYS A 345 5.80 -15.56 4.97
CA CYS A 345 5.50 -16.53 3.92
C CYS A 345 5.82 -17.94 4.44
N TYR A 346 4.89 -18.89 4.31
CA TYR A 346 5.12 -20.30 4.63
C TYR A 346 5.06 -21.13 3.35
N ILE A 347 6.04 -22.02 3.16
CA ILE A 347 6.04 -23.00 2.06
C ILE A 347 6.03 -24.41 2.66
N ASP A 348 5.03 -25.18 2.29
CA ASP A 348 4.93 -26.60 2.62
C ASP A 348 5.73 -27.48 1.65
N SER A 349 6.13 -28.66 2.11
CA SER A 349 6.78 -29.68 1.26
C SER A 349 5.95 -30.19 0.09
N THR A 350 4.63 -30.03 0.14
CA THR A 350 3.70 -30.42 -0.94
C THR A 350 3.58 -29.38 -2.05
N ALA A 351 4.16 -28.18 -1.88
CA ALA A 351 4.09 -27.13 -2.88
C ALA A 351 4.94 -27.41 -4.13
N ASP A 352 4.53 -26.88 -5.28
CA ASP A 352 5.39 -26.76 -6.46
C ASP A 352 6.52 -25.77 -6.16
N ILE A 353 7.67 -26.29 -5.72
CA ILE A 353 8.80 -25.47 -5.28
C ILE A 353 9.32 -24.54 -6.38
N PRO A 354 9.46 -24.96 -7.66
CA PRO A 354 9.79 -24.05 -8.75
C PRO A 354 8.86 -22.84 -8.86
N ILE A 355 7.55 -23.06 -8.93
CA ILE A 355 6.56 -21.99 -9.07
C ILE A 355 6.52 -21.11 -7.81
N ALA A 356 6.52 -21.72 -6.63
CA ALA A 356 6.49 -21.00 -5.35
C ALA A 356 7.73 -20.11 -5.20
N THR A 357 8.92 -20.64 -5.49
CA THR A 357 10.18 -19.89 -5.44
C THR A 357 10.14 -18.70 -6.38
N LYS A 358 9.72 -18.89 -7.64
CA LYS A 358 9.60 -17.79 -8.61
C LYS A 358 8.69 -16.66 -8.12
N ARG A 359 7.51 -16.99 -7.58
CA ARG A 359 6.55 -15.99 -7.11
C ARG A 359 7.05 -15.25 -5.86
N ILE A 360 7.67 -15.96 -4.93
CA ILE A 360 8.22 -15.37 -3.70
C ILE A 360 9.37 -14.44 -4.01
N LEU A 361 10.30 -14.84 -4.89
CA LEU A 361 11.42 -13.99 -5.27
C LEU A 361 10.95 -12.75 -6.03
N TRP A 362 9.96 -12.88 -6.92
CA TRP A 362 9.36 -11.73 -7.60
C TRP A 362 8.81 -10.75 -6.56
N GLY A 363 7.90 -11.20 -5.70
CA GLY A 363 7.32 -10.35 -4.65
C GLY A 363 8.34 -9.80 -3.65
N LYS A 364 9.46 -10.50 -3.43
CA LYS A 364 10.52 -10.05 -2.52
C LYS A 364 11.41 -8.98 -3.13
N PHE A 365 11.74 -9.09 -4.42
CA PHE A 365 12.80 -8.29 -5.03
C PHE A 365 12.28 -7.21 -5.99
N ILE A 366 10.98 -7.19 -6.32
CA ILE A 366 10.36 -5.97 -6.88
C ILE A 366 10.66 -4.78 -5.96
N ASN A 367 10.95 -3.63 -6.56
CA ASN A 367 11.31 -2.38 -5.89
C ASN A 367 12.47 -2.53 -4.89
N ALA A 368 13.36 -3.51 -5.13
CA ALA A 368 14.39 -3.95 -4.19
C ALA A 368 13.83 -4.31 -2.79
N GLY A 369 12.64 -4.90 -2.73
CA GLY A 369 11.98 -5.31 -1.49
C GLY A 369 11.44 -4.16 -0.62
N GLN A 370 11.42 -2.93 -1.14
CA GLN A 370 10.85 -1.75 -0.47
C GLN A 370 9.32 -1.73 -0.67
N THR A 371 8.64 -2.75 -0.16
CA THR A 371 7.20 -2.99 -0.39
C THR A 371 6.57 -3.50 0.88
N CYS A 372 5.52 -2.85 1.37
CA CYS A 372 4.86 -3.19 2.64
C CYS A 372 4.27 -4.61 2.67
N ILE A 373 3.88 -5.12 1.50
CA ILE A 373 3.32 -6.47 1.33
C ILE A 373 4.33 -7.49 0.79
N ALA A 374 5.62 -7.13 0.67
CA ALA A 374 6.63 -8.09 0.25
C ALA A 374 6.74 -9.24 1.28
N PRO A 375 7.05 -10.47 0.84
CA PRO A 375 7.47 -11.53 1.75
C PRO A 375 8.64 -11.03 2.59
N ASP A 376 8.42 -10.78 3.88
CA ASP A 376 9.47 -10.22 4.72
C ASP A 376 10.43 -11.35 5.13
N TYR A 377 9.89 -12.51 5.52
CA TYR A 377 10.63 -13.71 5.87
C TYR A 377 9.92 -14.99 5.39
N LEU A 378 10.68 -16.06 5.22
CA LEU A 378 10.20 -17.37 4.80
C LEU A 378 10.26 -18.38 5.95
N LEU A 379 9.19 -19.14 6.15
CA LEU A 379 9.08 -20.28 7.05
C LEU A 379 8.95 -21.56 6.20
N CYS A 380 9.84 -22.52 6.41
CA CYS A 380 9.75 -23.82 5.73
C CYS A 380 10.60 -24.89 6.42
N SER A 381 10.41 -26.16 6.06
CA SER A 381 11.29 -27.23 6.55
C SER A 381 12.71 -27.11 5.98
N LYS A 382 13.70 -27.73 6.62
CA LYS A 382 15.09 -27.75 6.11
C LYS A 382 15.20 -28.35 4.71
N GLN A 383 14.36 -29.34 4.40
CA GLN A 383 14.30 -29.96 3.08
C GLN A 383 13.83 -28.95 2.03
N VAL A 384 12.73 -28.23 2.31
CA VAL A 384 12.18 -27.20 1.41
C VAL A 384 13.16 -26.05 1.24
N GLN A 385 13.85 -25.62 2.31
CA GLN A 385 14.90 -24.61 2.21
C GLN A 385 15.96 -24.98 1.18
N LYS A 386 16.45 -26.24 1.18
CA LYS A 386 17.46 -26.68 0.21
C LYS A 386 16.95 -26.56 -1.23
N GLN A 387 15.73 -27.05 -1.49
CA GLN A 387 15.11 -26.98 -2.82
C GLN A 387 14.87 -25.53 -3.27
N PHE A 388 14.40 -24.68 -2.35
CA PHE A 388 14.18 -23.25 -2.59
C PHE A 388 15.49 -22.55 -2.98
N LEU A 389 16.59 -22.79 -2.27
CA LEU A 389 17.88 -22.16 -2.55
C LEU A 389 18.47 -22.59 -3.89
N GLU A 390 18.32 -23.87 -4.27
CA GLU A 390 18.77 -24.36 -5.58
C GLU A 390 18.02 -23.67 -6.71
N GLU A 391 16.71 -23.50 -6.58
CA GLU A 391 15.91 -22.82 -7.59
C GLU A 391 16.11 -21.30 -7.59
N ALA A 392 16.24 -20.69 -6.42
CA ALA A 392 16.43 -19.25 -6.29
C ALA A 392 17.70 -18.77 -6.99
N LYS A 393 18.79 -19.54 -6.93
CA LYS A 393 20.03 -19.23 -7.66
C LYS A 393 19.83 -19.18 -9.17
N LYS A 394 19.01 -20.07 -9.73
CA LYS A 394 18.73 -20.10 -11.18
C LYS A 394 17.91 -18.89 -11.59
N ILE A 395 16.83 -18.62 -10.84
CA ILE A 395 15.89 -17.54 -11.14
C ILE A 395 16.56 -16.17 -11.01
N LEU A 396 17.30 -15.93 -9.93
CA LEU A 396 17.98 -14.64 -9.74
C LEU A 396 19.04 -14.39 -10.82
N LYS A 397 19.73 -15.44 -11.26
CA LYS A 397 20.67 -15.36 -12.38
C LYS A 397 19.97 -15.13 -13.72
N GLU A 398 18.80 -15.73 -13.95
CA GLU A 398 17.97 -15.49 -15.13
C GLU A 398 17.52 -14.03 -15.20
N TRP A 399 17.07 -13.45 -14.08
CA TRP A 399 16.52 -12.09 -14.05
C TRP A 399 17.58 -11.00 -14.04
N TYR A 400 18.62 -11.16 -13.22
CA TYR A 400 19.58 -10.08 -12.97
C TYR A 400 20.97 -10.36 -13.55
N GLY A 401 21.17 -11.50 -14.23
CA GLY A 401 22.44 -11.88 -14.81
C GLY A 401 23.46 -12.41 -13.79
N ASN A 402 24.73 -12.43 -14.19
CA ASN A 402 25.80 -12.90 -13.31
C ASN A 402 26.20 -11.86 -12.25
N ASP A 403 26.03 -10.58 -12.54
CA ASP A 403 26.25 -9.49 -11.60
C ASP A 403 24.97 -8.64 -11.49
N PRO A 404 24.14 -8.87 -10.44
CA PRO A 404 22.90 -8.13 -10.26
C PRO A 404 23.08 -6.62 -10.12
N LYS A 405 24.28 -6.14 -9.77
CA LYS A 405 24.57 -4.71 -9.68
C LYS A 405 24.38 -4.00 -11.02
N ASP A 406 24.80 -4.65 -12.10
CA ASP A 406 24.75 -4.11 -13.46
C ASP A 406 23.35 -4.23 -14.09
N SER A 407 22.44 -4.98 -13.47
CA SER A 407 21.09 -5.14 -14.01
C SER A 407 20.35 -3.79 -14.07
N PRO A 408 19.72 -3.47 -15.22
CA PRO A 408 18.86 -2.29 -15.35
C PRO A 408 17.51 -2.50 -14.64
N ASP A 409 17.13 -3.75 -14.37
CA ASP A 409 15.85 -4.13 -13.76
C ASP A 409 15.91 -4.15 -12.22
N LEU A 410 17.07 -3.90 -11.61
CA LEU A 410 17.23 -3.86 -10.17
C LEU A 410 17.24 -2.41 -9.64
N CYS A 411 16.20 -2.09 -8.87
CA CYS A 411 16.07 -0.83 -8.14
C CYS A 411 17.23 -0.59 -7.14
N ARG A 412 17.27 0.62 -6.56
CA ARG A 412 18.19 0.97 -5.48
C ARG A 412 17.46 1.30 -4.20
N ILE A 413 18.19 1.21 -3.09
CA ILE A 413 17.67 1.67 -1.80
C ILE A 413 17.51 3.18 -1.85
N ILE A 414 16.35 3.67 -1.41
CA ILE A 414 15.91 5.06 -1.58
C ILE A 414 16.94 6.08 -1.10
N ASN A 415 17.60 5.84 0.04
CA ASN A 415 18.58 6.77 0.61
C ASN A 415 19.64 6.05 1.46
N GLN A 416 20.64 6.83 1.89
CA GLN A 416 21.78 6.33 2.65
C GLN A 416 21.40 5.76 4.03
N GLN A 417 20.37 6.33 4.68
CA GLN A 417 19.91 5.87 5.99
C GLN A 417 19.29 4.47 5.90
N HIS A 418 18.40 4.24 4.93
CA HIS A 418 17.81 2.91 4.71
C HIS A 418 18.87 1.91 4.26
N PHE A 419 19.83 2.33 3.42
CA PHE A 419 20.95 1.48 3.02
C PHE A 419 21.76 1.01 4.24
N GLN A 420 22.20 1.93 5.11
CA GLN A 420 23.01 1.59 6.28
C GLN A 420 22.29 0.63 7.22
N ARG A 421 20.99 0.85 7.47
CA ARG A 421 20.15 -0.04 8.27
C ARG A 421 20.12 -1.46 7.70
N LEU A 422 19.90 -1.59 6.39
CA LEU A 422 19.84 -2.89 5.70
C LEU A 422 21.21 -3.58 5.67
N SER A 423 22.29 -2.86 5.35
CA SER A 423 23.65 -3.41 5.38
C SER A 423 24.04 -3.91 6.78
N ALA A 424 23.59 -3.23 7.83
CA ALA A 424 23.81 -3.68 9.21
C ALA A 424 23.09 -5.00 9.53
N MET A 425 21.92 -5.27 8.92
CA MET A 425 21.21 -6.54 9.07
C MET A 425 21.91 -7.73 8.40
N ILE A 426 22.70 -7.48 7.35
CA ILE A 426 23.47 -8.53 6.64
C ILE A 426 24.76 -8.87 7.41
N LYS A 427 25.34 -7.89 8.10
CA LYS A 427 26.64 -8.05 8.77
C LYS A 427 26.58 -9.12 9.86
N GLY A 428 27.34 -10.20 9.67
CA GLY A 428 27.42 -11.31 10.61
C GLY A 428 26.28 -12.33 10.49
N ALA A 429 25.36 -12.16 9.55
CA ALA A 429 24.35 -13.15 9.22
C ALA A 429 24.94 -14.27 8.35
N ASN A 430 24.29 -15.44 8.34
CA ASN A 430 24.66 -16.55 7.47
C ASN A 430 24.02 -16.36 6.07
N VAL A 431 24.83 -15.91 5.11
CA VAL A 431 24.39 -15.57 3.76
C VAL A 431 24.49 -16.80 2.84
N ALA A 432 23.36 -17.22 2.26
CA ALA A 432 23.32 -18.33 1.31
C ALA A 432 23.40 -17.87 -0.16
N ILE A 433 22.88 -16.68 -0.46
CA ILE A 433 22.85 -16.04 -1.78
C ILE A 433 23.02 -14.52 -1.57
N GLY A 434 23.83 -13.87 -2.40
CA GLY A 434 24.04 -12.42 -2.38
C GLY A 434 24.91 -11.94 -1.22
N GLY A 435 24.50 -10.83 -0.60
CA GLY A 435 25.22 -10.18 0.51
C GLY A 435 26.15 -9.04 0.09
N GLU A 436 26.38 -8.85 -1.22
CA GLU A 436 27.16 -7.72 -1.73
C GLU A 436 26.41 -6.40 -1.54
N THR A 437 27.14 -5.36 -1.17
CA THR A 437 26.60 -4.01 -0.98
C THR A 437 27.53 -2.96 -1.58
N ASP A 438 26.97 -1.87 -2.06
CA ASP A 438 27.70 -0.67 -2.47
C ASP A 438 26.96 0.57 -2.01
N SER A 439 27.59 1.32 -1.09
CA SER A 439 27.02 2.54 -0.53
C SER A 439 26.88 3.68 -1.53
N GLN A 440 27.79 3.78 -2.51
CA GLN A 440 27.77 4.90 -3.47
C GLN A 440 26.53 4.83 -4.37
N GLU A 441 26.19 3.61 -4.81
CA GLU A 441 24.99 3.36 -5.61
C GLU A 441 23.74 3.07 -4.78
N LYS A 442 23.86 2.96 -3.45
CA LYS A 442 22.81 2.45 -2.55
C LYS A 442 22.32 1.06 -3.00
N TYR A 443 23.24 0.24 -3.47
CA TYR A 443 22.98 -1.11 -4.00
C TYR A 443 23.12 -2.16 -2.91
N ILE A 444 22.14 -3.05 -2.81
CA ILE A 444 22.21 -4.26 -2.02
C ILE A 444 21.77 -5.41 -2.93
N ALA A 445 22.60 -6.43 -3.07
CA ALA A 445 22.29 -7.61 -3.88
C ALA A 445 21.03 -8.33 -3.34
N PRO A 446 20.24 -9.00 -4.20
CA PRO A 446 19.22 -9.94 -3.75
C PRO A 446 19.82 -10.97 -2.78
N THR A 447 19.50 -10.84 -1.49
CA THR A 447 20.17 -11.55 -0.41
C THR A 447 19.23 -12.53 0.25
N ILE A 448 19.66 -13.79 0.42
CA ILE A 448 18.92 -14.81 1.17
C ILE A 448 19.77 -15.28 2.35
N LEU A 449 19.20 -15.18 3.55
CA LEU A 449 19.84 -15.59 4.80
C LEU A 449 19.26 -16.92 5.28
N VAL A 450 20.10 -17.80 5.81
CA VAL A 450 19.70 -19.11 6.36
C VAL A 450 20.14 -19.24 7.80
N ASP A 451 19.65 -20.27 8.49
CA ASP A 451 19.94 -20.50 9.91
C ASP A 451 19.60 -19.27 10.79
N VAL A 452 18.56 -18.53 10.39
CA VAL A 452 18.13 -17.30 11.07
C VAL A 452 17.32 -17.65 12.32
N ASN A 453 17.64 -16.98 13.42
CA ASN A 453 16.92 -17.11 14.69
C ASN A 453 15.90 -15.96 14.85
N SER A 454 14.85 -16.21 15.63
CA SER A 454 13.80 -15.22 15.92
C SER A 454 14.32 -13.92 16.56
N ASN A 455 15.45 -14.01 17.28
CA ASN A 455 16.07 -12.90 18.01
C ASN A 455 17.14 -12.17 17.19
N ASP A 456 17.42 -12.61 15.97
CA ASP A 456 18.42 -11.94 15.12
C ASP A 456 17.93 -10.54 14.72
N PRO A 457 18.84 -9.57 14.50
CA PRO A 457 18.48 -8.19 14.15
C PRO A 457 17.55 -8.09 12.93
N VAL A 458 17.77 -8.92 11.89
CA VAL A 458 16.93 -8.98 10.68
C VAL A 458 15.50 -9.43 10.98
N MET A 459 15.27 -10.07 12.13
CA MET A 459 13.96 -10.51 12.58
C MET A 459 13.32 -9.58 13.60
N GLN A 460 13.92 -8.45 14.01
CA GLN A 460 13.30 -7.56 15.00
C GLN A 460 12.35 -6.56 14.36
N ASP A 461 12.79 -5.89 13.29
CA ASP A 461 12.00 -4.88 12.57
C ASP A 461 11.62 -5.34 11.16
N GLU A 462 10.69 -4.63 10.53
CA GLU A 462 10.40 -4.75 9.10
C GLU A 462 11.67 -4.52 8.27
N ILE A 463 11.95 -5.44 7.34
CA ILE A 463 13.18 -5.38 6.55
C ILE A 463 13.09 -4.23 5.56
N PHE A 464 12.04 -4.21 4.72
CA PHE A 464 11.83 -3.18 3.70
C PHE A 464 13.05 -3.01 2.78
N GLY A 465 13.54 -4.13 2.26
CA GLY A 465 14.76 -4.22 1.45
C GLY A 465 14.98 -5.64 0.92
N PRO A 466 16.04 -5.86 0.11
CA PRO A 466 16.24 -7.07 -0.67
C PRO A 466 16.94 -8.16 0.16
N ILE A 467 16.44 -8.43 1.37
CA ILE A 467 16.98 -9.43 2.30
C ILE A 467 15.86 -10.37 2.72
N LEU A 468 15.94 -11.65 2.35
CA LEU A 468 14.96 -12.68 2.69
C LEU A 468 15.57 -13.68 3.69
N PRO A 469 15.31 -13.54 5.00
CA PRO A 469 15.65 -14.56 5.97
C PRO A 469 14.73 -15.78 5.86
N ILE A 470 15.33 -16.96 5.99
CA ILE A 470 14.63 -18.24 6.10
C ILE A 470 14.77 -18.76 7.53
N ILE A 471 13.62 -19.06 8.13
CA ILE A 471 13.51 -19.68 9.45
C ILE A 471 12.96 -21.09 9.24
N ASN A 472 13.65 -22.09 9.78
CA ASN A 472 13.18 -23.46 9.67
C ASN A 472 12.14 -23.78 10.73
N VAL A 473 11.06 -24.43 10.30
CA VAL A 473 9.98 -24.96 11.14
C VAL A 473 9.69 -26.40 10.72
N ASP A 474 9.26 -27.24 11.66
CA ASP A 474 9.07 -28.67 11.35
C ASP A 474 7.75 -28.92 10.60
N ASN A 475 6.73 -28.09 10.83
CA ASN A 475 5.41 -28.25 10.24
C ASN A 475 4.60 -26.93 10.27
N ALA A 476 3.40 -26.97 9.68
CA ALA A 476 2.50 -25.81 9.62
C ALA A 476 2.04 -25.30 11.00
N TYR A 477 1.87 -26.17 12.00
CA TYR A 477 1.47 -25.74 13.34
C TYR A 477 2.57 -24.91 14.01
N ASP A 478 3.84 -25.25 13.79
CA ASP A 478 4.98 -24.49 14.29
C ASP A 478 5.06 -23.12 13.62
N ALA A 479 4.79 -23.06 12.30
CA ALA A 479 4.68 -21.80 11.56
C ALA A 479 3.57 -20.91 12.13
N ILE A 480 2.39 -21.47 12.39
CA ILE A 480 1.25 -20.74 13.00
C ILE A 480 1.65 -20.19 14.38
N ARG A 481 2.27 -21.02 15.24
CA ARG A 481 2.72 -20.58 16.57
C ARG A 481 3.76 -19.47 16.46
N PHE A 482 4.72 -19.59 15.54
CA PHE A 482 5.72 -18.56 15.29
C PHE A 482 5.06 -17.23 14.89
N ILE A 483 4.17 -17.25 13.90
CA ILE A 483 3.48 -16.05 13.40
C ILE A 483 2.66 -15.39 14.53
N ASN A 484 1.87 -16.17 15.27
CA ASN A 484 1.01 -15.66 16.34
C ASN A 484 1.78 -15.11 17.54
N SER A 485 3.02 -15.57 17.77
CA SER A 485 3.85 -15.09 18.87
C SER A 485 4.41 -13.67 18.65
N ARG A 486 4.36 -13.17 17.40
CA ARG A 486 4.89 -11.85 17.07
C ARG A 486 3.81 -10.80 17.26
N THR A 487 4.15 -9.69 17.93
CA THR A 487 3.25 -8.55 18.09
C THR A 487 2.66 -8.17 16.74
N THR A 488 1.33 -8.09 16.66
CA THR A 488 0.49 -7.99 15.45
C THR A 488 1.05 -7.06 14.37
N SER A 489 2.02 -7.55 13.59
CA SER A 489 2.21 -7.11 12.21
C SER A 489 0.96 -7.59 11.50
N ARG A 490 0.14 -6.69 10.94
CA ARG A 490 -0.98 -7.08 10.06
C ARG A 490 -0.44 -8.13 9.08
N PRO A 491 -0.82 -9.40 9.21
CA PRO A 491 -0.32 -10.41 8.30
C PRO A 491 -1.09 -10.23 6.99
N VAL A 492 -0.41 -9.78 5.93
CA VAL A 492 -0.85 -10.16 4.59
C VAL A 492 -0.46 -11.63 4.46
N TYR A 493 -1.42 -12.51 4.75
CA TYR A 493 -1.27 -13.94 4.51
C TYR A 493 -1.31 -14.20 3.01
N ALA A 494 -0.15 -14.32 2.37
CA ALA A 494 -0.06 -14.98 1.07
C ALA A 494 0.03 -16.49 1.31
N ARG A 495 -1.12 -17.17 1.41
CA ARG A 495 -1.18 -18.64 1.37
C ARG A 495 -1.01 -19.08 -0.08
N PHE A 496 0.21 -19.42 -0.50
CA PHE A 496 0.40 -20.16 -1.74
C PHE A 496 0.01 -21.62 -1.50
N VAL A 497 -1.28 -21.91 -1.56
CA VAL A 497 -1.76 -23.29 -1.72
C VAL A 497 -1.57 -23.63 -3.19
N ALA A 498 -0.58 -24.46 -3.49
CA ALA A 498 -0.78 -25.35 -4.63
C ALA A 498 -1.93 -26.25 -4.20
N GLN A 499 -3.14 -26.05 -4.74
CA GLN A 499 -4.14 -27.10 -4.74
C GLN A 499 -3.54 -28.24 -5.56
N GLY A 500 -2.77 -29.09 -4.91
CA GLY A 500 -2.52 -30.44 -5.38
C GLY A 500 -3.85 -31.15 -5.26
N THR A 501 -4.52 -31.32 -6.40
CA THR A 501 -5.53 -32.35 -6.58
C THR A 501 -4.97 -33.66 -6.05
N VAL A 502 -5.63 -34.21 -5.02
CA VAL A 502 -5.59 -35.65 -4.73
C VAL A 502 -6.77 -36.26 -5.44
#